data_AF-A0A3M2CGG4-F1
#
_entry.id   AF-A0A3M2CGG4-F1
#
_cell.length_a   1.000
_cell.length_b   1.000
_cell.length_c   1.000
_cell.angle_alpha   90.00
_cell.angle_beta   90.00
_cell.angle_gamma   90.00
#
_symmetry.space_group_name_H-M   'P 1'
#
loop_
_entity.id
_entity.type
_entity.pdbx_description
1 polymer ?
#
loop_
_entity_poly.entity_id
_entity_poly.type
_entity_poly.pdbx_seq_one_letter_code
_entity_poly.pdbx_strand_id
1 'polypeptide(L)'
;MRSSGCVLIRVVAIGFLVAGAVADTFFVPQDFPTIQSAINAASDDDSIIIQSGTYTERLDTLGKRLSINGVAVNPPTLIGTPGGPVIRVRPTAGQVGVVTLNNLTILDGDAALGGAIQVDANARVLLFDSRLWQNEAAAGGAMVIGVNAFAYIRGCDFWANRSDSDGGAIYALTGAEVRIEDTLFEANTASGDGGALHMASGRIEIDPGVRFLLNSASGVGGGLALFDGAELDAVLTEFDRNSADAGGGIYAEGAVLTTSGCSFLANSASGPGGAMRLLTGAVAESTMDLFQSNTANSGGAVQAASSSFISNIGQFIANQAVQNGGAISSTSGAGSSSVLRIYNARLRANSAGLEGGAINMSYSSVGSPLDAEFLLANSVVHGNDADGGTGGIIMSTLLLGGGTVTPTVVNSVIASNTGTSVTNGLRIGVVPAQVHNSILWDNQGAELSVPSGSLVTHSIFDTAGAWPGAGNIAADPLFRNPGAGDFSLRSGSPAIDAGDNARVPLDTIDDDGDGSTTEPLPFDFPGFARFHDDPVTPDAGFAGPGGLAVVDIGAYEFARDCLADFAEPIGVLNIFDVQAFIAAFNAMSPAADLAAPFGTYNIFDIQAYIGQFNQGCP
;
A
#
# COMPACT_ATOMS: atom_id res chain seq x y z
N MET A 1 21.88 21.88 2.07
CA MET A 1 22.33 23.29 2.16
C MET A 1 21.88 24.04 0.91
N ARG A 2 20.99 25.03 1.05
CA ARG A 2 20.53 25.89 -0.04
C ARG A 2 21.57 26.99 -0.31
N SER A 3 22.06 27.12 -1.54
CA SER A 3 22.82 28.31 -1.97
C SER A 3 22.00 29.11 -2.97
N SER A 4 21.54 30.27 -2.52
CA SER A 4 20.81 31.26 -3.32
C SER A 4 21.77 32.01 -4.26
N GLY A 5 21.57 31.86 -5.57
CA GLY A 5 22.21 32.67 -6.61
C GLY A 5 21.21 33.66 -7.21
N CYS A 6 21.30 34.93 -6.80
CA CYS A 6 20.49 36.02 -7.34
C CYS A 6 21.13 36.54 -8.64
N VAL A 7 20.46 36.37 -9.78
CA VAL A 7 20.84 37.00 -11.06
C VAL A 7 19.93 38.21 -11.29
N LEU A 8 20.54 39.40 -11.30
CA LEU A 8 19.87 40.68 -11.51
C LEU A 8 19.79 40.97 -13.02
N ILE A 9 18.62 40.77 -13.64
CA ILE A 9 18.36 41.21 -15.03
C ILE A 9 17.80 42.64 -15.00
N ARG A 10 18.52 43.60 -15.57
CA ARG A 10 18.03 44.97 -15.83
C ARG A 10 17.11 44.94 -17.07
N VAL A 11 15.81 45.14 -16.86
CA VAL A 11 14.84 45.41 -17.94
C VAL A 11 14.70 46.93 -18.10
N VAL A 12 14.95 47.41 -19.32
CA VAL A 12 14.65 48.79 -19.75
C VAL A 12 13.14 48.90 -19.91
N ALA A 13 12.51 49.76 -19.10
CA ALA A 13 11.09 50.05 -19.18
C ALA A 13 10.78 50.91 -20.42
N ILE A 14 10.14 50.31 -21.42
CA ILE A 14 9.36 51.03 -22.44
C ILE A 14 7.90 50.92 -21.98
N GLY A 15 7.34 52.04 -21.53
CA GLY A 15 5.99 52.11 -20.97
C GLY A 15 4.92 51.85 -22.03
N PHE A 16 4.26 50.70 -21.94
CA PHE A 16 2.84 50.56 -22.26
C PHE A 16 2.10 50.46 -20.91
N LEU A 17 1.38 51.52 -20.54
CA LEU A 17 0.34 51.42 -19.51
C LEU A 17 -0.79 50.57 -20.08
N VAL A 18 -0.78 49.27 -19.81
CA VAL A 18 -2.02 48.50 -19.76
C VAL A 18 -2.56 48.72 -18.36
N ALA A 19 -3.63 49.50 -18.24
CA ALA A 19 -4.41 49.53 -17.02
C ALA A 19 -4.92 48.10 -16.78
N GLY A 20 -4.39 47.42 -15.77
CA GLY A 20 -4.98 46.16 -15.32
C GLY A 20 -6.40 46.48 -14.83
N ALA A 21 -7.41 45.94 -15.50
CA ALA A 21 -8.76 45.97 -14.97
C ALA A 21 -8.76 45.28 -13.61
N VAL A 22 -9.34 45.93 -12.61
CA VAL A 22 -9.57 45.31 -11.30
C VAL A 22 -10.72 44.32 -11.50
N ALA A 23 -10.58 43.11 -10.97
CA ALA A 23 -11.65 42.11 -11.00
C ALA A 23 -12.90 42.66 -10.28
N ASP A 24 -14.04 42.64 -10.97
CA ASP A 24 -15.32 43.06 -10.44
C ASP A 24 -15.96 41.94 -9.61
N THR A 25 -16.90 42.31 -8.74
CA THR A 25 -17.68 41.37 -7.92
C THR A 25 -19.16 41.57 -8.16
N PHE A 26 -19.86 40.50 -8.54
CA PHE A 26 -21.29 40.50 -8.82
C PHE A 26 -22.06 39.68 -7.78
N PHE A 27 -23.14 40.23 -7.24
CA PHE A 27 -23.96 39.56 -6.24
C PHE A 27 -25.25 39.01 -6.85
N VAL A 28 -25.55 37.74 -6.61
CA VAL A 28 -26.79 37.08 -7.04
C VAL A 28 -27.62 36.74 -5.80
N PRO A 29 -28.90 37.16 -5.70
CA PRO A 29 -29.70 37.81 -6.74
C PRO A 29 -29.69 39.35 -6.74
N GLN A 30 -28.84 39.99 -5.92
CA GLN A 30 -28.91 41.44 -5.66
C GLN A 30 -28.66 42.31 -6.91
N ASP A 31 -27.58 42.04 -7.64
CA ASP A 31 -27.21 42.78 -8.85
C ASP A 31 -27.78 42.13 -10.12
N PHE A 32 -27.92 40.81 -10.10
CA PHE A 32 -28.39 39.99 -11.21
C PHE A 32 -29.45 39.01 -10.75
N PRO A 33 -30.60 38.87 -11.45
CA PRO A 33 -31.67 37.98 -11.02
C PRO A 33 -31.33 36.49 -11.13
N THR A 34 -30.34 36.12 -11.94
CA THR A 34 -29.92 34.73 -12.17
C THR A 34 -28.41 34.61 -12.21
N ILE A 35 -27.88 33.44 -11.86
CA ILE A 35 -26.44 33.19 -11.86
C ILE A 35 -25.88 33.30 -13.28
N GLN A 36 -26.57 32.75 -14.28
CA GLN A 36 -26.10 32.84 -15.67
C GLN A 36 -26.06 34.30 -16.17
N SER A 37 -26.98 35.16 -15.73
CA SER A 37 -26.95 36.57 -16.14
C SER A 37 -25.75 37.33 -15.58
N ALA A 38 -25.30 36.99 -14.36
CA ALA A 38 -24.04 37.49 -13.80
C ALA A 38 -22.84 36.94 -14.60
N ILE A 39 -22.81 35.64 -14.92
CA ILE A 39 -21.76 35.05 -15.78
C ILE A 39 -21.68 35.76 -17.14
N ASN A 40 -22.83 36.08 -17.75
CA ASN A 40 -22.86 36.76 -19.03
C ASN A 40 -22.22 38.16 -18.97
N ALA A 41 -22.44 38.89 -17.88
CA ALA A 41 -21.91 40.24 -17.66
C ALA A 41 -20.44 40.26 -17.23
N ALA A 42 -19.97 39.22 -16.54
CA ALA A 42 -18.61 39.12 -16.03
C ALA A 42 -17.54 39.09 -17.13
N SER A 43 -16.38 39.65 -16.84
CA SER A 43 -15.14 39.49 -17.59
C SER A 43 -14.26 38.41 -16.95
N ASP A 44 -13.12 38.11 -17.58
CA ASP A 44 -12.13 37.24 -16.97
C ASP A 44 -11.66 37.79 -15.61
N ASP A 45 -11.44 36.87 -14.67
CA ASP A 45 -10.96 37.07 -13.31
C ASP A 45 -11.99 37.70 -12.34
N ASP A 46 -13.21 37.99 -12.81
CA ASP A 46 -14.30 38.49 -11.97
C ASP A 46 -14.86 37.41 -11.01
N SER A 47 -15.49 37.88 -9.94
CA SER A 47 -16.10 37.05 -8.91
C SER A 47 -17.62 37.17 -8.90
N ILE A 48 -18.31 36.03 -8.77
CA ILE A 48 -19.76 35.93 -8.60
C ILE A 48 -20.03 35.39 -7.20
N ILE A 49 -20.77 36.15 -6.38
CA ILE A 49 -21.16 35.77 -5.02
C ILE A 49 -22.66 35.43 -5.02
N ILE A 50 -22.96 34.16 -4.74
CA ILE A 50 -24.32 33.62 -4.73
C ILE A 50 -24.81 33.57 -3.28
N GLN A 51 -25.84 34.35 -2.98
CA GLN A 51 -26.49 34.35 -1.67
C GLN A 51 -27.27 33.05 -1.44
N SER A 52 -27.51 32.70 -0.18
CA SER A 52 -28.30 31.53 0.21
C SER A 52 -29.65 31.51 -0.51
N GLY A 53 -30.01 30.36 -1.06
CA GLY A 53 -31.23 30.20 -1.83
C GLY A 53 -31.17 28.94 -2.69
N THR A 54 -32.28 28.64 -3.36
CA THR A 54 -32.38 27.55 -4.33
C THR A 54 -32.42 28.13 -5.74
N TYR A 55 -31.53 27.66 -6.60
CA TYR A 55 -31.36 28.12 -7.96
C TYR A 55 -31.53 26.93 -8.90
N THR A 56 -32.53 27.00 -9.78
CA THR A 56 -32.78 25.99 -10.81
C THR A 56 -32.35 26.55 -12.15
N GLU A 57 -31.08 26.35 -12.49
CA GLU A 57 -30.43 26.92 -13.67
C GLU A 57 -29.44 25.91 -14.27
N ARG A 58 -29.12 26.08 -15.56
CA ARG A 58 -27.93 25.47 -16.18
C ARG A 58 -26.91 26.55 -16.44
N LEU A 59 -25.74 26.38 -15.86
CA LEU A 59 -24.65 27.33 -15.92
C LEU A 59 -23.66 26.92 -17.01
N ASP A 60 -23.28 27.88 -17.82
CA ASP A 60 -22.22 27.77 -18.79
C ASP A 60 -21.24 28.91 -18.55
N THR A 61 -20.02 28.54 -18.17
CA THR A 61 -18.92 29.47 -17.83
C THR A 61 -18.40 30.28 -19.01
N LEU A 62 -18.85 29.97 -20.23
CA LEU A 62 -18.49 30.66 -21.48
C LEU A 62 -16.96 30.71 -21.74
N GLY A 63 -16.20 29.83 -21.09
CA GLY A 63 -14.74 29.78 -21.14
C GLY A 63 -14.02 30.99 -20.57
N LYS A 64 -14.67 31.70 -19.66
CA LYS A 64 -14.10 32.78 -18.87
C LYS A 64 -13.31 32.23 -17.67
N ARG A 65 -12.31 32.98 -17.21
CA ARG A 65 -11.71 32.78 -15.88
C ARG A 65 -12.65 33.37 -14.84
N LEU A 66 -13.20 32.58 -13.94
CA LEU A 66 -14.22 33.05 -12.99
C LEU A 66 -14.03 32.43 -11.61
N SER A 67 -14.42 33.18 -10.59
CA SER A 67 -14.64 32.66 -9.24
C SER A 67 -16.13 32.70 -8.91
N ILE A 68 -16.76 31.52 -8.76
CA ILE A 68 -18.18 31.39 -8.42
C ILE A 68 -18.28 30.86 -7.00
N ASN A 69 -18.74 31.70 -6.09
CA ASN A 69 -18.68 31.45 -4.66
C ASN A 69 -20.07 31.53 -4.04
N GLY A 70 -20.50 30.45 -3.38
CA GLY A 70 -21.62 30.52 -2.47
C GLY A 70 -21.23 31.14 -1.13
N VAL A 71 -22.19 31.75 -0.44
CA VAL A 71 -21.96 32.27 0.93
C VAL A 71 -21.72 31.14 1.94
N ALA A 72 -20.68 31.27 2.77
CA ALA A 72 -20.20 30.23 3.70
C ALA A 72 -21.29 29.70 4.66
N VAL A 73 -22.16 30.57 5.14
CA VAL A 73 -23.27 30.19 6.02
C VAL A 73 -24.50 29.90 5.16
N ASN A 74 -25.00 28.67 5.21
CA ASN A 74 -26.08 28.16 4.36
C ASN A 74 -25.77 28.34 2.87
N PRO A 75 -24.86 27.50 2.32
CA PRO A 75 -24.47 27.55 0.93
C PRO A 75 -25.67 27.49 -0.02
N PRO A 76 -25.62 28.17 -1.18
CA PRO A 76 -26.67 28.10 -2.17
C PRO A 76 -26.82 26.68 -2.72
N THR A 77 -28.06 26.32 -3.00
CA THR A 77 -28.43 25.04 -3.60
C THR A 77 -28.70 25.24 -5.08
N LEU A 78 -27.93 24.58 -5.93
CA LEU A 78 -28.11 24.53 -7.37
C LEU A 78 -28.76 23.18 -7.72
N ILE A 79 -29.95 23.24 -8.31
CA ILE A 79 -30.73 22.06 -8.68
C ILE A 79 -30.68 21.88 -10.19
N GLY A 80 -30.39 20.66 -10.64
CA GLY A 80 -30.37 20.31 -12.04
C GLY A 80 -31.70 20.45 -12.76
N THR A 81 -31.63 20.55 -14.08
CA THR A 81 -32.79 20.54 -14.97
C THR A 81 -32.53 19.51 -16.07
N PRO A 82 -33.56 18.79 -16.57
CA PRO A 82 -33.36 17.78 -17.59
C PRO A 82 -32.63 18.30 -18.83
N GLY A 83 -31.70 17.50 -19.36
CA GLY A 83 -31.07 17.72 -20.67
C GLY A 83 -29.67 18.32 -20.65
N GLY A 84 -28.98 18.35 -19.49
CA GLY A 84 -27.56 18.74 -19.43
C GLY A 84 -27.04 18.97 -18.00
N PRO A 85 -25.71 19.15 -17.84
CA PRO A 85 -25.08 19.36 -16.55
C PRO A 85 -25.59 20.64 -15.87
N VAL A 86 -25.54 20.68 -14.53
CA VAL A 86 -25.82 21.92 -13.77
C VAL A 86 -24.78 22.99 -14.10
N ILE A 87 -23.50 22.63 -14.19
CA ILE A 87 -22.40 23.53 -14.53
C ILE A 87 -21.57 22.93 -15.65
N ARG A 88 -21.42 23.66 -16.75
CA ARG A 88 -20.49 23.33 -17.83
C ARG A 88 -19.29 24.28 -17.82
N VAL A 89 -18.11 23.69 -17.62
CA VAL A 89 -16.81 24.35 -17.73
C VAL A 89 -16.23 24.05 -19.10
N ARG A 90 -16.07 25.06 -19.96
CA ARG A 90 -15.52 24.90 -21.31
C ARG A 90 -14.31 25.80 -21.52
N PRO A 91 -13.34 25.46 -22.37
CA PRO A 91 -12.22 26.36 -22.67
C PRO A 91 -12.63 27.45 -23.68
N THR A 92 -11.80 28.48 -23.81
CA THR A 92 -11.82 29.43 -24.93
C THR A 92 -10.57 29.26 -25.78
N ALA A 93 -10.68 29.38 -27.10
CA ALA A 93 -9.54 29.23 -28.00
C ALA A 93 -8.39 30.17 -27.62
N GLY A 94 -7.22 29.60 -27.27
CA GLY A 94 -6.02 30.36 -26.90
C GLY A 94 -5.87 30.71 -25.42
N GLN A 95 -6.82 30.32 -24.55
CA GLN A 95 -6.72 30.51 -23.11
C GLN A 95 -7.20 29.26 -22.37
N VAL A 96 -6.38 28.77 -21.44
CA VAL A 96 -6.81 27.75 -20.47
C VAL A 96 -7.47 28.49 -19.32
N GLY A 97 -8.73 28.87 -19.51
CA GLY A 97 -9.52 29.51 -18.45
C GLY A 97 -9.65 28.58 -17.25
N VAL A 98 -9.33 29.07 -16.05
CA VAL A 98 -9.54 28.35 -14.79
C VAL A 98 -10.83 28.87 -14.15
N VAL A 99 -11.75 27.96 -13.83
CA VAL A 99 -12.96 28.28 -13.09
C VAL A 99 -12.84 27.74 -11.67
N THR A 100 -13.03 28.61 -10.69
CA THR A 100 -13.09 28.23 -9.27
C THR A 100 -14.53 28.18 -8.82
N LEU A 101 -14.95 27.05 -8.26
CA LEU A 101 -16.28 26.79 -7.71
C LEU A 101 -16.13 26.53 -6.22
N ASN A 102 -16.71 27.41 -5.40
CA ASN A 102 -16.52 27.35 -3.95
C ASN A 102 -17.84 27.35 -3.21
N ASN A 103 -17.94 26.46 -2.23
CA ASN A 103 -19.01 26.46 -1.24
C ASN A 103 -20.40 26.44 -1.89
N LEU A 104 -20.63 25.43 -2.72
CA LEU A 104 -21.89 25.18 -3.42
C LEU A 104 -22.50 23.85 -2.97
N THR A 105 -23.82 23.76 -2.95
CA THR A 105 -24.53 22.47 -2.93
C THR A 105 -25.13 22.25 -4.30
N ILE A 106 -24.75 21.16 -4.99
CA ILE A 106 -25.24 20.81 -6.32
C ILE A 106 -25.92 19.44 -6.25
N LEU A 107 -27.21 19.38 -6.56
CA LEU A 107 -27.98 18.12 -6.54
C LEU A 107 -28.98 17.99 -7.67
N ASP A 108 -29.48 16.77 -7.84
CA ASP A 108 -30.47 16.37 -8.85
C ASP A 108 -30.05 16.77 -10.29
N GLY A 109 -28.74 16.83 -10.54
CA GLY A 109 -28.20 16.90 -11.89
C GLY A 109 -28.55 15.64 -12.67
N ASP A 110 -29.07 15.78 -13.89
CA ASP A 110 -29.41 14.67 -14.79
C ASP A 110 -28.91 15.00 -16.20
N ALA A 111 -27.83 14.32 -16.60
CA ALA A 111 -27.13 14.60 -17.85
C ALA A 111 -26.57 13.34 -18.53
N ALA A 112 -26.24 13.44 -19.81
CA ALA A 112 -25.46 12.38 -20.46
C ALA A 112 -24.03 12.28 -19.91
N LEU A 113 -23.44 13.41 -19.51
CA LEU A 113 -22.07 13.50 -19.00
C LEU A 113 -22.06 14.48 -17.83
N GLY A 114 -21.63 14.03 -16.65
CA GLY A 114 -21.46 14.90 -15.48
C GLY A 114 -22.78 15.49 -15.00
N GLY A 115 -23.52 14.79 -14.14
CA GLY A 115 -24.84 15.26 -13.71
C GLY A 115 -24.78 16.66 -13.10
N ALA A 116 -23.84 16.87 -12.18
CA ALA A 116 -23.55 18.18 -11.60
C ALA A 116 -22.64 19.02 -12.50
N ILE A 117 -21.43 18.52 -12.81
CA ILE A 117 -20.38 19.30 -13.47
C ILE A 117 -19.83 18.57 -14.68
N GLN A 118 -19.83 19.23 -15.83
CA GLN A 118 -19.11 18.77 -17.01
C GLN A 118 -17.91 19.69 -17.27
N VAL A 119 -16.70 19.14 -17.15
CA VAL A 119 -15.46 19.81 -17.54
C VAL A 119 -15.09 19.34 -18.95
N ASP A 120 -15.19 20.23 -19.93
CA ASP A 120 -14.85 19.90 -21.32
C ASP A 120 -13.33 19.74 -21.50
N ALA A 121 -12.94 19.14 -22.63
CA ALA A 121 -11.54 18.88 -22.95
C ALA A 121 -10.64 20.13 -22.83
N ASN A 122 -9.47 19.98 -22.21
CA ASN A 122 -8.49 21.03 -21.93
C ASN A 122 -8.98 22.16 -21.00
N ALA A 123 -10.15 22.03 -20.36
CA ALA A 123 -10.60 22.98 -19.35
C ALA A 123 -9.97 22.67 -17.97
N ARG A 124 -10.02 23.65 -17.06
CA ARG A 124 -9.52 23.49 -15.69
C ARG A 124 -10.54 23.97 -14.69
N VAL A 125 -10.83 23.14 -13.69
CA VAL A 125 -11.73 23.48 -12.58
C VAL A 125 -11.01 23.32 -11.24
N LEU A 126 -11.27 24.27 -10.35
CA LEU A 126 -10.93 24.16 -8.93
C LEU A 126 -12.25 24.08 -8.18
N LEU A 127 -12.49 23.01 -7.44
CA LEU A 127 -13.74 22.76 -6.73
C LEU A 127 -13.44 22.63 -5.24
N PHE A 128 -13.90 23.61 -4.45
CA PHE A 128 -13.61 23.66 -3.02
C PHE A 128 -14.88 23.71 -2.17
N ASP A 129 -14.81 23.05 -1.01
CA ASP A 129 -15.77 23.17 0.09
C ASP A 129 -17.22 22.93 -0.35
N SER A 130 -17.42 22.08 -1.36
CA SER A 130 -18.70 21.93 -2.06
C SER A 130 -19.26 20.52 -1.91
N ARG A 131 -20.59 20.42 -1.97
CA ARG A 131 -21.32 19.17 -1.88
C ARG A 131 -21.98 18.84 -3.21
N LEU A 132 -21.66 17.68 -3.77
CA LEU A 132 -22.26 17.14 -4.98
C LEU A 132 -22.99 15.86 -4.57
N TRP A 133 -24.32 15.92 -4.50
CA TRP A 133 -25.13 14.84 -3.97
C TRP A 133 -26.30 14.49 -4.88
N GLN A 134 -26.59 13.20 -5.06
CA GLN A 134 -27.78 12.73 -5.78
C GLN A 134 -27.82 13.18 -7.25
N ASN A 135 -26.64 13.33 -7.85
CA ASN A 135 -26.53 13.59 -9.28
C ASN A 135 -26.46 12.27 -10.04
N GLU A 136 -27.11 12.24 -11.19
CA GLU A 136 -27.23 11.09 -12.06
C GLU A 136 -26.70 11.46 -13.46
N ALA A 137 -25.93 10.57 -14.06
CA ALA A 137 -25.53 10.73 -15.44
C ALA A 137 -25.29 9.40 -16.15
N ALA A 138 -25.22 9.42 -17.48
CA ALA A 138 -24.77 8.24 -18.20
C ALA A 138 -23.31 7.91 -17.88
N ALA A 139 -22.42 8.92 -17.77
CA ALA A 139 -21.05 8.77 -17.27
C ALA A 139 -20.70 9.92 -16.31
N GLY A 140 -20.00 9.61 -15.21
CA GLY A 140 -19.63 10.59 -14.19
C GLY A 140 -20.86 11.14 -13.48
N GLY A 141 -21.43 10.38 -12.54
CA GLY A 141 -22.72 10.72 -11.93
C GLY A 141 -22.77 12.14 -11.38
N ALA A 142 -21.69 12.56 -10.71
CA ALA A 142 -21.49 13.96 -10.34
C ALA A 142 -20.73 14.73 -11.41
N MET A 143 -19.56 14.25 -11.80
CA MET A 143 -18.61 15.03 -12.59
C MET A 143 -17.96 14.23 -13.71
N VAL A 144 -17.84 14.87 -14.88
CA VAL A 144 -16.97 14.39 -15.97
C VAL A 144 -15.77 15.31 -16.12
N ILE A 145 -14.58 14.73 -16.23
CA ILE A 145 -13.32 15.42 -16.53
C ILE A 145 -12.87 15.05 -17.94
N GLY A 146 -12.99 16.02 -18.85
CA GLY A 146 -12.68 15.87 -20.27
C GLY A 146 -11.24 15.50 -20.58
N VAL A 147 -10.98 15.17 -21.83
CA VAL A 147 -9.64 14.84 -22.35
C VAL A 147 -8.66 15.98 -22.06
N ASN A 148 -7.51 15.66 -21.47
CA ASN A 148 -6.47 16.62 -21.04
C ASN A 148 -6.99 17.76 -20.13
N ALA A 149 -8.13 17.56 -19.47
CA ALA A 149 -8.66 18.52 -18.51
C ALA A 149 -8.06 18.29 -17.12
N PHE A 150 -8.18 19.30 -16.26
CA PHE A 150 -7.68 19.26 -14.89
C PHE A 150 -8.79 19.56 -13.90
N ALA A 151 -8.85 18.78 -12.82
CA ALA A 151 -9.67 19.09 -11.66
C ALA A 151 -8.83 19.04 -10.38
N TYR A 152 -8.91 20.10 -9.58
CA TYR A 152 -8.45 20.08 -8.19
C TYR A 152 -9.64 20.17 -7.26
N ILE A 153 -9.80 19.13 -6.44
CA ILE A 153 -10.95 18.90 -5.58
C ILE A 153 -10.46 18.93 -4.14
N ARG A 154 -11.03 19.81 -3.31
CA ARG A 154 -10.62 19.92 -1.90
C ARG A 154 -11.77 20.20 -0.98
N GLY A 155 -11.83 19.53 0.18
CA GLY A 155 -12.86 19.80 1.19
C GLY A 155 -14.27 19.48 0.70
N CYS A 156 -14.41 18.58 -0.29
CA CYS A 156 -15.68 18.32 -0.95
C CYS A 156 -16.36 17.04 -0.42
N ASP A 157 -17.67 16.95 -0.67
CA ASP A 157 -18.48 15.76 -0.39
C ASP A 157 -19.18 15.31 -1.67
N PHE A 158 -18.77 14.17 -2.22
CA PHE A 158 -19.40 13.46 -3.33
C PHE A 158 -20.21 12.31 -2.74
N TRP A 159 -21.51 12.55 -2.57
CA TRP A 159 -22.37 11.59 -1.89
C TRP A 159 -23.46 11.04 -2.81
N ALA A 160 -23.72 9.74 -2.77
CA ALA A 160 -24.86 9.10 -3.42
C ALA A 160 -25.11 9.53 -4.88
N ASN A 161 -24.04 9.74 -5.65
CA ASN A 161 -24.12 10.01 -7.07
C ASN A 161 -24.16 8.69 -7.85
N ARG A 162 -24.80 8.70 -9.02
CA ARG A 162 -25.06 7.52 -9.81
C ARG A 162 -24.64 7.68 -11.26
N SER A 163 -23.96 6.67 -11.79
CA SER A 163 -23.66 6.52 -13.21
C SER A 163 -24.30 5.25 -13.79
N ASP A 164 -24.90 5.37 -14.98
CA ASP A 164 -25.39 4.22 -15.75
C ASP A 164 -24.28 3.51 -16.54
N SER A 165 -23.08 4.11 -16.62
CA SER A 165 -21.85 3.46 -17.07
C SER A 165 -20.79 3.61 -15.98
N ASP A 166 -19.76 4.41 -16.21
CA ASP A 166 -18.56 4.45 -15.38
C ASP A 166 -18.49 5.73 -14.54
N GLY A 167 -17.76 5.67 -13.43
CA GLY A 167 -17.53 6.79 -12.53
C GLY A 167 -18.80 7.21 -11.79
N GLY A 168 -19.14 6.51 -10.71
CA GLY A 168 -20.37 6.81 -9.96
C GLY A 168 -20.40 8.25 -9.43
N ALA A 169 -19.26 8.77 -9.00
CA ALA A 169 -19.06 10.20 -8.80
C ALA A 169 -18.33 10.85 -9.99
N ILE A 170 -17.13 10.38 -10.32
CA ILE A 170 -16.24 11.05 -11.27
C ILE A 170 -15.87 10.10 -12.41
N TYR A 171 -16.09 10.53 -13.66
CA TYR A 171 -15.56 9.87 -14.84
C TYR A 171 -14.54 10.77 -15.54
N ALA A 172 -13.29 10.31 -15.61
CA ALA A 172 -12.19 11.10 -16.11
C ALA A 172 -11.54 10.44 -17.34
N LEU A 173 -11.49 11.20 -18.42
CA LEU A 173 -11.09 10.74 -19.75
C LEU A 173 -9.58 10.81 -19.96
N THR A 174 -9.13 10.33 -21.12
CA THR A 174 -7.73 10.25 -21.53
C THR A 174 -6.94 11.54 -21.26
N GLY A 175 -5.82 11.40 -20.56
CA GLY A 175 -4.90 12.48 -20.23
C GLY A 175 -5.43 13.45 -19.17
N ALA A 176 -6.57 13.15 -18.52
CA ALA A 176 -7.07 13.96 -17.43
C ALA A 176 -6.14 13.91 -16.21
N GLU A 177 -6.11 15.00 -15.46
CA GLU A 177 -5.37 15.11 -14.21
C GLU A 177 -6.34 15.48 -13.07
N VAL A 178 -6.32 14.68 -12.00
CA VAL A 178 -7.21 14.83 -10.85
C VAL A 178 -6.37 14.91 -9.59
N ARG A 179 -6.48 16.03 -8.87
CA ARG A 179 -5.88 16.19 -7.53
C ARG A 179 -6.98 16.26 -6.49
N ILE A 180 -6.84 15.50 -5.40
CA ILE A 180 -7.88 15.36 -4.37
C ILE A 180 -7.25 15.53 -2.99
N GLU A 181 -7.86 16.39 -2.17
CA GLU A 181 -7.48 16.67 -0.78
C GLU A 181 -8.72 16.72 0.12
N ASP A 182 -8.63 16.19 1.36
CA ASP A 182 -9.66 16.36 2.39
C ASP A 182 -11.12 16.14 1.89
N THR A 183 -11.33 15.14 1.03
CA THR A 183 -12.60 14.95 0.30
C THR A 183 -13.20 13.59 0.62
N LEU A 184 -14.52 13.55 0.75
CA LEU A 184 -15.30 12.34 0.96
C LEU A 184 -15.98 11.90 -0.35
N PHE A 185 -15.78 10.65 -0.73
CA PHE A 185 -16.60 9.95 -1.72
C PHE A 185 -17.38 8.86 -1.02
N GLU A 186 -18.68 9.07 -0.82
CA GLU A 186 -19.53 8.14 -0.08
C GLU A 186 -20.73 7.66 -0.89
N ALA A 187 -20.99 6.34 -0.85
CA ALA A 187 -22.20 5.72 -1.41
C ALA A 187 -22.44 6.02 -2.89
N ASN A 188 -21.39 6.31 -3.67
CA ASN A 188 -21.52 6.52 -5.11
C ASN A 188 -21.62 5.17 -5.83
N THR A 189 -22.39 5.14 -6.92
CA THR A 189 -22.73 3.89 -7.62
C THR A 189 -22.53 3.99 -9.12
N ALA A 190 -21.88 2.99 -9.71
CA ALA A 190 -21.69 2.84 -11.15
C ALA A 190 -22.27 1.49 -11.62
N SER A 191 -22.98 1.49 -12.75
CA SER A 191 -23.42 0.25 -13.38
C SER A 191 -22.32 -0.41 -14.22
N GLY A 192 -21.26 0.33 -14.54
CA GLY A 192 -19.98 -0.14 -15.08
C GLY A 192 -18.90 -0.07 -14.00
N ASP A 193 -17.83 0.67 -14.29
CA ASP A 193 -16.58 0.65 -13.52
C ASP A 193 -16.37 1.93 -12.69
N GLY A 194 -15.59 1.83 -11.62
CA GLY A 194 -15.24 2.98 -10.78
C GLY A 194 -16.44 3.50 -9.97
N GLY A 195 -16.83 2.79 -8.92
CA GLY A 195 -18.00 3.14 -8.11
C GLY A 195 -17.94 4.57 -7.54
N ALA A 196 -16.75 5.06 -7.17
CA ALA A 196 -16.51 6.48 -6.96
C ALA A 196 -15.90 7.13 -8.20
N LEU A 197 -14.73 6.67 -8.65
CA LEU A 197 -13.98 7.32 -9.71
C LEU A 197 -13.42 6.32 -10.72
N HIS A 198 -13.62 6.64 -12.00
CA HIS A 198 -13.01 5.93 -13.12
C HIS A 198 -12.01 6.84 -13.86
N MET A 199 -10.81 6.31 -14.13
CA MET A 199 -9.76 6.96 -14.94
C MET A 199 -9.43 6.10 -16.16
N ALA A 200 -9.72 6.63 -17.35
CA ALA A 200 -9.39 5.95 -18.61
C ALA A 200 -7.87 5.94 -18.90
N SER A 201 -7.20 7.07 -18.64
CA SER A 201 -5.74 7.24 -18.63
C SER A 201 -5.45 8.65 -18.15
N GLY A 202 -4.30 8.88 -17.52
CA GLY A 202 -3.99 10.17 -16.89
C GLY A 202 -3.37 9.99 -15.52
N ARG A 203 -3.53 10.98 -14.65
CA ARG A 203 -2.93 10.96 -13.30
C ARG A 203 -3.94 11.35 -12.24
N ILE A 204 -3.93 10.60 -11.13
CA ILE A 204 -4.63 10.92 -9.90
C ILE A 204 -3.59 11.11 -8.79
N GLU A 205 -3.67 12.24 -8.11
CA GLU A 205 -2.91 12.53 -6.89
C GLU A 205 -3.90 12.68 -5.73
N ILE A 206 -3.75 11.84 -4.70
CA ILE A 206 -4.60 11.82 -3.52
C ILE A 206 -3.73 12.10 -2.30
N ASP A 207 -3.92 13.30 -1.76
CA ASP A 207 -3.28 13.75 -0.54
C ASP A 207 -4.02 13.19 0.70
N PRO A 208 -3.39 13.26 1.89
CA PRO A 208 -3.97 12.77 3.14
C PRO A 208 -5.37 13.32 3.43
N GLY A 209 -6.21 12.49 4.07
CA GLY A 209 -7.54 12.88 4.53
C GLY A 209 -8.68 12.55 3.55
N VAL A 210 -8.37 12.00 2.37
CA VAL A 210 -9.38 11.52 1.42
C VAL A 210 -9.91 10.16 1.81
N ARG A 211 -11.23 9.97 1.65
CA ARG A 211 -11.94 8.74 2.02
C ARG A 211 -12.90 8.29 0.93
N PHE A 212 -12.82 7.02 0.56
CA PHE A 212 -13.74 6.32 -0.34
C PHE A 212 -14.53 5.31 0.49
N LEU A 213 -15.79 5.63 0.80
CA LEU A 213 -16.64 4.85 1.69
C LEU A 213 -17.85 4.31 0.94
N LEU A 214 -18.15 3.02 1.08
CA LEU A 214 -19.42 2.43 0.63
C LEU A 214 -19.71 2.64 -0.88
N ASN A 215 -18.69 2.87 -1.70
CA ASN A 215 -18.88 3.05 -3.13
C ASN A 215 -19.01 1.69 -3.82
N SER A 216 -19.84 1.61 -4.86
CA SER A 216 -20.15 0.36 -5.53
C SER A 216 -20.09 0.46 -7.05
N ALA A 217 -19.41 -0.49 -7.68
CA ALA A 217 -19.48 -0.74 -9.12
C ALA A 217 -20.13 -2.10 -9.39
N SER A 218 -20.87 -2.25 -10.49
CA SER A 218 -21.30 -3.57 -10.95
C SER A 218 -20.24 -4.26 -11.82
N GLY A 219 -19.33 -3.48 -12.41
CA GLY A 219 -18.09 -3.92 -13.05
C GLY A 219 -16.94 -3.94 -12.05
N VAL A 220 -15.87 -3.20 -12.30
CA VAL A 220 -14.64 -3.23 -11.50
C VAL A 220 -14.37 -1.94 -10.74
N GLY A 221 -13.58 -2.02 -9.67
CA GLY A 221 -13.10 -0.85 -8.93
C GLY A 221 -14.21 -0.18 -8.12
N GLY A 222 -14.57 -0.73 -6.96
CA GLY A 222 -15.69 -0.19 -6.16
C GLY A 222 -15.41 1.23 -5.68
N GLY A 223 -14.17 1.52 -5.29
CA GLY A 223 -13.66 2.88 -5.12
C GLY A 223 -13.15 3.44 -6.44
N LEU A 224 -12.03 2.90 -6.93
CA LEU A 224 -11.31 3.40 -8.10
C LEU A 224 -11.14 2.34 -9.19
N ALA A 225 -11.28 2.73 -10.45
CA ALA A 225 -10.90 1.93 -11.61
C ALA A 225 -9.90 2.69 -12.50
N LEU A 226 -8.75 2.06 -12.80
CA LEU A 226 -7.61 2.66 -13.49
C LEU A 226 -7.20 1.83 -14.71
N PHE A 227 -7.02 2.47 -15.86
CA PHE A 227 -6.72 1.81 -17.13
C PHE A 227 -5.59 2.48 -17.92
N ASP A 228 -5.05 1.76 -18.91
CA ASP A 228 -4.22 2.26 -20.00
C ASP A 228 -3.09 3.22 -19.59
N GLY A 229 -2.27 2.80 -18.61
CA GLY A 229 -1.14 3.61 -18.14
C GLY A 229 -1.54 4.76 -17.23
N ALA A 230 -2.76 4.74 -16.68
CA ALA A 230 -3.14 5.62 -15.59
C ALA A 230 -2.15 5.52 -14.41
N GLU A 231 -1.86 6.66 -13.80
CA GLU A 231 -1.00 6.77 -12.62
C GLU A 231 -1.85 7.16 -11.41
N LEU A 232 -1.69 6.44 -10.30
CA LEU A 232 -2.24 6.79 -9.00
C LEU A 232 -1.11 6.98 -8.00
N ASP A 233 -1.11 8.13 -7.34
CA ASP A 233 -0.33 8.39 -6.14
C ASP A 233 -1.31 8.67 -4.99
N ALA A 234 -1.40 7.75 -4.03
CA ALA A 234 -2.32 7.85 -2.91
C ALA A 234 -1.61 7.72 -1.57
N VAL A 235 -1.73 8.75 -0.74
CA VAL A 235 -1.08 8.84 0.57
C VAL A 235 -2.13 8.97 1.66
N LEU A 236 -2.04 8.15 2.71
CA LEU A 236 -2.90 8.19 3.89
C LEU A 236 -4.41 8.25 3.54
N THR A 237 -4.81 7.44 2.56
CA THR A 237 -6.17 7.37 2.03
C THR A 237 -6.90 6.16 2.59
N GLU A 238 -8.19 6.33 2.90
CA GLU A 238 -9.06 5.23 3.37
C GLU A 238 -9.97 4.73 2.25
N PHE A 239 -9.94 3.43 2.00
CA PHE A 239 -10.91 2.69 1.19
C PHE A 239 -11.66 1.74 2.11
N ASP A 240 -12.89 2.07 2.49
CA ASP A 240 -13.68 1.30 3.46
C ASP A 240 -15.03 0.87 2.88
N ARG A 241 -15.29 -0.45 2.94
CA ARG A 241 -16.53 -1.09 2.47
C ARG A 241 -16.92 -0.76 1.02
N ASN A 242 -15.95 -0.56 0.14
CA ASN A 242 -16.23 -0.45 -1.28
C ASN A 242 -16.46 -1.83 -1.90
N SER A 243 -17.32 -1.91 -2.90
CA SER A 243 -17.75 -3.18 -3.50
C SER A 243 -17.72 -3.15 -5.02
N ALA A 244 -17.27 -4.24 -5.65
CA ALA A 244 -17.31 -4.42 -7.10
C ALA A 244 -17.41 -5.90 -7.49
N ASP A 245 -17.46 -6.20 -8.79
CA ASP A 245 -17.19 -7.56 -9.28
C ASP A 245 -15.70 -7.91 -9.13
N ALA A 246 -14.79 -6.97 -9.34
CA ALA A 246 -13.37 -7.18 -9.08
C ALA A 246 -12.68 -5.89 -8.62
N GLY A 247 -11.72 -5.99 -7.69
CA GLY A 247 -11.09 -4.81 -7.10
C GLY A 247 -12.08 -4.01 -6.27
N GLY A 248 -12.54 -4.55 -5.14
CA GLY A 248 -13.57 -3.90 -4.31
C GLY A 248 -13.18 -2.48 -3.89
N GLY A 249 -11.92 -2.25 -3.51
CA GLY A 249 -11.35 -0.92 -3.34
C GLY A 249 -10.85 -0.33 -4.67
N ILE A 250 -9.81 -0.94 -5.23
CA ILE A 250 -9.13 -0.45 -6.44
C ILE A 250 -9.01 -1.57 -7.48
N TYR A 251 -9.33 -1.25 -8.73
CA TYR A 251 -8.98 -2.04 -9.90
C TYR A 251 -7.96 -1.30 -10.76
N ALA A 252 -6.97 -2.03 -11.27
CA ALA A 252 -5.93 -1.51 -12.13
C ALA A 252 -5.59 -2.49 -13.27
N GLU A 253 -5.59 -2.00 -14.51
CA GLU A 253 -5.15 -2.74 -15.68
C GLU A 253 -4.18 -1.90 -16.51
N GLY A 254 -2.94 -2.38 -16.66
CA GLY A 254 -1.87 -1.62 -17.32
C GLY A 254 -1.52 -0.29 -16.65
N ALA A 255 -1.97 -0.07 -15.41
CA ALA A 255 -1.80 1.17 -14.64
C ALA A 255 -0.66 1.07 -13.61
N VAL A 256 -0.16 2.23 -13.16
CA VAL A 256 0.91 2.33 -12.14
C VAL A 256 0.34 2.95 -10.87
N LEU A 257 0.51 2.25 -9.75
CA LEU A 257 -0.04 2.64 -8.45
C LEU A 257 1.10 2.79 -7.45
N THR A 258 1.11 3.90 -6.73
CA THR A 258 1.88 4.09 -5.51
C THR A 258 0.91 4.34 -4.36
N THR A 259 0.93 3.48 -3.35
CA THR A 259 0.12 3.64 -2.14
C THR A 259 1.02 3.68 -0.91
N SER A 260 0.77 4.67 -0.04
CA SER A 260 1.57 4.85 1.17
C SER A 260 0.71 5.19 2.39
N GLY A 261 0.76 4.34 3.41
CA GLY A 261 -0.01 4.51 4.64
C GLY A 261 -1.53 4.44 4.44
N CYS A 262 -1.99 3.85 3.35
CA CYS A 262 -3.39 3.70 3.02
C CYS A 262 -4.04 2.56 3.82
N SER A 263 -5.34 2.68 4.04
CA SER A 263 -6.14 1.66 4.75
C SER A 263 -7.22 1.11 3.84
N PHE A 264 -7.13 -0.18 3.52
CA PHE A 264 -8.13 -0.94 2.78
C PHE A 264 -8.90 -1.83 3.76
N LEU A 265 -10.08 -1.36 4.15
CA LEU A 265 -10.88 -1.94 5.21
C LEU A 265 -12.17 -2.53 4.64
N ALA A 266 -12.42 -3.81 4.92
CA ALA A 266 -13.71 -4.46 4.63
C ALA A 266 -14.24 -4.28 3.19
N ASN A 267 -13.35 -4.10 2.20
CA ASN A 267 -13.73 -4.00 0.81
C ASN A 267 -14.05 -5.41 0.27
N SER A 268 -14.99 -5.47 -0.68
CA SER A 268 -15.54 -6.75 -1.15
C SER A 268 -15.56 -6.85 -2.67
N ALA A 269 -15.20 -8.01 -3.20
CA ALA A 269 -15.38 -8.36 -4.60
C ALA A 269 -16.11 -9.71 -4.76
N SER A 270 -17.09 -9.81 -5.67
CA SER A 270 -17.69 -11.12 -6.01
C SER A 270 -16.74 -12.00 -6.82
N GLY A 271 -15.85 -11.38 -7.58
CA GLY A 271 -14.67 -11.93 -8.23
C GLY A 271 -13.39 -11.64 -7.43
N PRO A 272 -12.22 -11.51 -8.07
CA PRO A 272 -10.94 -11.43 -7.36
C PRO A 272 -10.53 -10.01 -6.90
N GLY A 273 -9.71 -9.94 -5.85
CA GLY A 273 -9.14 -8.72 -5.30
C GLY A 273 -10.13 -7.93 -4.47
N GLY A 274 -10.27 -8.25 -3.18
CA GLY A 274 -11.27 -7.61 -2.31
C GLY A 274 -10.92 -6.15 -2.05
N ALA A 275 -9.65 -5.89 -1.71
CA ALA A 275 -9.10 -4.54 -1.66
C ALA A 275 -8.61 -4.09 -3.04
N MET A 276 -7.70 -4.85 -3.65
CA MET A 276 -7.00 -4.44 -4.87
C MET A 276 -6.96 -5.58 -5.88
N ARG A 277 -7.24 -5.25 -7.15
CA ARG A 277 -6.99 -6.13 -8.29
C ARG A 277 -6.03 -5.46 -9.27
N LEU A 278 -4.95 -6.16 -9.60
CA LEU A 278 -3.93 -5.74 -10.55
C LEU A 278 -3.91 -6.72 -11.73
N LEU A 279 -4.17 -6.22 -12.94
CA LEU A 279 -4.23 -7.02 -14.15
C LEU A 279 -3.18 -6.58 -15.18
N THR A 280 -2.71 -7.53 -15.98
CA THR A 280 -1.85 -7.40 -17.17
C THR A 280 -1.09 -6.08 -17.28
N GLY A 281 0.18 -6.10 -16.89
CA GLY A 281 1.06 -4.93 -17.00
C GLY A 281 0.85 -3.86 -15.94
N ALA A 282 -0.14 -4.01 -15.04
CA ALA A 282 -0.24 -3.17 -13.87
C ALA A 282 0.99 -3.35 -12.94
N VAL A 283 1.41 -2.25 -12.32
CA VAL A 283 2.48 -2.21 -11.32
C VAL A 283 1.94 -1.48 -10.10
N ALA A 284 2.05 -2.09 -8.93
CA ALA A 284 1.71 -1.44 -7.68
C ALA A 284 2.84 -1.55 -6.67
N GLU A 285 3.25 -0.40 -6.15
CA GLU A 285 4.19 -0.22 -5.05
C GLU A 285 3.40 0.24 -3.83
N SER A 286 3.38 -0.60 -2.80
CA SER A 286 2.56 -0.43 -1.59
C SER A 286 3.46 -0.37 -0.37
N THR A 287 3.41 0.72 0.39
CA THR A 287 4.28 0.95 1.54
C THR A 287 3.47 1.30 2.79
N MET A 288 3.70 0.62 3.91
CA MET A 288 3.00 0.87 5.18
C MET A 288 1.46 0.78 5.09
N ASP A 289 0.94 0.03 4.11
CA ASP A 289 -0.49 -0.09 3.89
C ASP A 289 -1.12 -1.18 4.78
N LEU A 290 -2.35 -0.93 5.21
CA LEU A 290 -3.18 -1.87 5.96
C LEU A 290 -4.25 -2.48 5.06
N PHE A 291 -4.24 -3.79 4.92
CA PHE A 291 -5.29 -4.58 4.28
C PHE A 291 -6.00 -5.43 5.32
N GLN A 292 -7.19 -5.01 5.74
CA GLN A 292 -7.93 -5.67 6.81
C GLN A 292 -9.35 -6.07 6.43
N SER A 293 -9.69 -7.33 6.72
CA SER A 293 -11.05 -7.85 6.60
C SER A 293 -11.67 -7.74 5.20
N ASN A 294 -10.84 -7.65 4.16
CA ASN A 294 -11.30 -7.62 2.79
C ASN A 294 -11.72 -9.02 2.33
N THR A 295 -12.74 -9.09 1.48
CA THR A 295 -13.34 -10.35 1.05
C THR A 295 -13.39 -10.45 -0.47
N ALA A 296 -12.97 -11.58 -1.04
CA ALA A 296 -12.99 -11.79 -2.48
C ALA A 296 -13.21 -13.26 -2.84
N ASN A 297 -13.39 -13.52 -4.14
CA ASN A 297 -13.31 -14.88 -4.66
C ASN A 297 -11.88 -15.44 -4.59
N SER A 298 -10.88 -14.63 -4.92
CA SER A 298 -9.46 -14.96 -4.81
C SER A 298 -8.66 -13.71 -4.51
N GLY A 299 -7.62 -13.80 -3.68
CA GLY A 299 -6.90 -12.63 -3.20
C GLY A 299 -7.81 -11.79 -2.32
N GLY A 300 -8.12 -12.27 -1.11
CA GLY A 300 -9.08 -11.61 -0.22
C GLY A 300 -8.74 -10.14 -0.01
N ALA A 301 -7.45 -9.80 0.12
CA ALA A 301 -6.96 -8.44 -0.04
C ALA A 301 -6.58 -8.15 -1.49
N VAL A 302 -5.52 -8.79 -1.99
CA VAL A 302 -4.88 -8.42 -3.26
C VAL A 302 -4.90 -9.59 -4.23
N GLN A 303 -5.34 -9.33 -5.46
CA GLN A 303 -5.12 -10.24 -6.57
C GLN A 303 -4.21 -9.60 -7.61
N ALA A 304 -3.09 -10.25 -7.92
CA ALA A 304 -2.10 -9.81 -8.91
C ALA A 304 -1.99 -10.83 -10.06
N ALA A 305 -2.58 -10.50 -11.21
CA ALA A 305 -2.65 -11.36 -12.38
C ALA A 305 -1.82 -10.78 -13.55
N SER A 306 -0.73 -11.48 -13.93
CA SER A 306 0.21 -11.00 -14.97
C SER A 306 0.70 -9.56 -14.72
N SER A 307 0.98 -9.25 -13.45
CA SER A 307 1.27 -7.91 -12.94
C SER A 307 2.40 -7.92 -11.90
N SER A 308 2.83 -6.73 -11.46
CA SER A 308 3.82 -6.54 -10.41
C SER A 308 3.17 -5.98 -9.14
N PHE A 309 3.33 -6.68 -8.02
CA PHE A 309 2.97 -6.19 -6.69
C PHE A 309 4.20 -6.23 -5.79
N ILE A 310 4.63 -5.05 -5.36
CA ILE A 310 5.75 -4.86 -4.43
C ILE A 310 5.17 -4.23 -3.18
N SER A 311 5.28 -4.92 -2.05
CA SER A 311 4.78 -4.43 -0.76
C SER A 311 5.91 -4.36 0.26
N ASN A 312 6.05 -3.21 0.92
CA ASN A 312 6.95 -3.00 2.05
C ASN A 312 6.16 -2.59 3.30
N ILE A 313 6.46 -3.18 4.46
CA ILE A 313 5.82 -2.84 5.75
C ILE A 313 4.29 -3.05 5.68
N GLY A 314 3.83 -3.98 4.83
CA GLY A 314 2.41 -4.25 4.62
C GLY A 314 1.79 -5.09 5.74
N GLN A 315 0.58 -4.74 6.16
CA GLN A 315 -0.20 -5.54 7.12
C GLN A 315 -1.42 -6.16 6.45
N PHE A 316 -1.46 -7.50 6.36
CA PHE A 316 -2.57 -8.25 5.80
C PHE A 316 -3.25 -9.05 6.92
N ILE A 317 -4.39 -8.55 7.39
CA ILE A 317 -5.04 -9.05 8.60
C ILE A 317 -6.45 -9.51 8.30
N ALA A 318 -6.75 -10.77 8.61
CA ALA A 318 -8.12 -11.29 8.59
C ALA A 318 -8.85 -11.13 7.24
N ASN A 319 -8.11 -11.15 6.12
CA ASN A 319 -8.70 -11.12 4.80
C ASN A 319 -9.18 -12.53 4.41
N GLN A 320 -10.25 -12.60 3.63
CA GLN A 320 -10.92 -13.84 3.29
C GLN A 320 -11.08 -14.02 1.79
N ALA A 321 -10.62 -15.16 1.28
CA ALA A 321 -10.90 -15.61 -0.08
C ALA A 321 -11.86 -16.81 -0.07
N VAL A 322 -12.86 -16.80 -0.95
CA VAL A 322 -13.73 -17.98 -1.14
C VAL A 322 -12.94 -19.16 -1.70
N GLN A 323 -11.98 -18.89 -2.60
CA GLN A 323 -11.17 -19.92 -3.23
C GLN A 323 -9.71 -19.86 -2.76
N ASN A 324 -8.92 -18.91 -3.26
CA ASN A 324 -7.47 -18.98 -3.12
C ASN A 324 -6.87 -17.66 -2.65
N GLY A 325 -5.81 -17.74 -1.84
CA GLY A 325 -5.05 -16.57 -1.43
C GLY A 325 -5.85 -15.69 -0.48
N GLY A 326 -5.98 -16.09 0.79
CA GLY A 326 -6.80 -15.35 1.76
C GLY A 326 -6.33 -13.90 1.91
N ALA A 327 -5.02 -13.65 1.94
CA ALA A 327 -4.49 -12.31 1.75
C ALA A 327 -4.22 -12.02 0.27
N ILE A 328 -3.30 -12.78 -0.34
CA ILE A 328 -2.76 -12.46 -1.67
C ILE A 328 -2.93 -13.66 -2.59
N SER A 329 -3.44 -13.41 -3.80
CA SER A 329 -3.43 -14.38 -4.90
C SER A 329 -2.64 -13.82 -6.06
N SER A 330 -1.57 -14.49 -6.48
CA SER A 330 -0.82 -14.15 -7.69
C SER A 330 -1.03 -15.20 -8.77
N THR A 331 -1.40 -14.77 -9.98
CA THR A 331 -1.61 -15.67 -11.11
C THR A 331 -0.92 -15.15 -12.36
N SER A 332 -0.54 -16.06 -13.25
CA SER A 332 0.12 -15.68 -14.50
C SER A 332 -0.02 -16.74 -15.57
N GLY A 333 -0.12 -16.28 -16.81
CA GLY A 333 -0.30 -17.10 -18.01
C GLY A 333 0.90 -17.04 -18.95
N ALA A 334 0.83 -17.84 -20.01
CA ALA A 334 1.88 -17.93 -21.01
C ALA A 334 2.10 -16.58 -21.73
N GLY A 335 3.36 -16.20 -21.95
CA GLY A 335 3.73 -14.94 -22.60
C GLY A 335 3.64 -13.70 -21.70
N SER A 336 3.49 -13.87 -20.39
CA SER A 336 3.42 -12.79 -19.40
C SER A 336 4.66 -12.74 -18.51
N SER A 337 4.78 -11.66 -17.72
CA SER A 337 5.67 -11.60 -16.57
C SER A 337 4.87 -11.28 -15.30
N SER A 338 5.35 -11.73 -14.15
CA SER A 338 4.73 -11.44 -12.85
C SER A 338 5.75 -11.30 -11.75
N VAL A 339 5.57 -10.30 -10.90
CA VAL A 339 6.48 -10.03 -9.79
C VAL A 339 5.65 -9.91 -8.52
N LEU A 340 5.96 -10.72 -7.53
CA LEU A 340 5.41 -10.61 -6.18
C LEU A 340 6.58 -10.48 -5.20
N ARG A 341 6.82 -9.29 -4.70
CA ARG A 341 7.86 -9.02 -3.69
C ARG A 341 7.22 -8.47 -2.44
N ILE A 342 7.46 -9.14 -1.32
CA ILE A 342 6.89 -8.80 -0.02
C ILE A 342 8.05 -8.66 0.97
N TYR A 343 8.21 -7.44 1.49
CA TYR A 343 9.21 -7.05 2.46
C TYR A 343 8.56 -6.61 3.75
N ASN A 344 9.20 -6.92 4.89
CA ASN A 344 8.86 -6.36 6.19
C ASN A 344 7.37 -6.52 6.57
N ALA A 345 6.71 -7.56 6.05
CA ALA A 345 5.25 -7.66 6.07
C ALA A 345 4.75 -8.61 7.17
N ARG A 346 3.54 -8.34 7.64
CA ARG A 346 2.80 -9.24 8.52
C ARG A 346 1.54 -9.74 7.85
N LEU A 347 1.46 -11.05 7.62
CA LEU A 347 0.29 -11.74 7.09
C LEU A 347 -0.30 -12.65 8.15
N ARG A 348 -1.44 -12.27 8.73
CA ARG A 348 -2.04 -13.02 9.83
C ARG A 348 -3.55 -13.16 9.76
N ALA A 349 -4.03 -14.28 10.30
CA ALA A 349 -5.46 -14.60 10.41
C ALA A 349 -6.21 -14.58 9.07
N ASN A 350 -5.50 -14.64 7.94
CA ASN A 350 -6.15 -14.67 6.63
C ASN A 350 -6.65 -16.09 6.34
N SER A 351 -7.76 -16.19 5.62
CA SER A 351 -8.43 -17.47 5.38
C SER A 351 -8.78 -17.68 3.91
N ALA A 352 -8.60 -18.89 3.39
CA ALA A 352 -9.01 -19.28 2.05
C ALA A 352 -9.87 -20.56 2.07
N GLY A 353 -10.93 -20.62 1.25
CA GLY A 353 -11.77 -21.84 1.17
C GLY A 353 -11.10 -23.04 0.50
N LEU A 354 -10.07 -22.83 -0.34
CA LEU A 354 -9.32 -23.89 -1.01
C LEU A 354 -7.85 -23.90 -0.59
N GLU A 355 -7.00 -23.01 -1.10
CA GLU A 355 -5.57 -23.06 -0.83
C GLU A 355 -4.93 -21.67 -0.65
N GLY A 356 -3.83 -21.62 0.11
CA GLY A 356 -3.06 -20.41 0.38
C GLY A 356 -3.84 -19.47 1.27
N GLY A 357 -4.08 -19.86 2.52
CA GLY A 357 -4.72 -18.98 3.50
C GLY A 357 -4.03 -17.63 3.61
N ALA A 358 -2.69 -17.60 3.55
CA ALA A 358 -1.94 -16.36 3.37
C ALA A 358 -1.79 -16.01 1.87
N ILE A 359 -0.99 -16.81 1.15
CA ILE A 359 -0.58 -16.51 -0.22
C ILE A 359 -0.81 -17.73 -1.11
N ASN A 360 -1.52 -17.52 -2.22
CA ASN A 360 -1.61 -18.49 -3.32
C ASN A 360 -0.91 -17.94 -4.56
N MET A 361 -0.10 -18.79 -5.19
CA MET A 361 0.53 -18.53 -6.48
C MET A 361 0.16 -19.64 -7.47
N SER A 362 -0.39 -19.26 -8.62
CA SER A 362 -0.82 -20.19 -9.66
C SER A 362 -0.35 -19.75 -11.05
N TYR A 363 0.66 -20.44 -11.58
CA TYR A 363 1.37 -20.04 -12.80
C TYR A 363 1.32 -21.10 -13.89
N SER A 364 1.09 -20.67 -15.14
CA SER A 364 1.02 -21.57 -16.30
C SER A 364 1.73 -20.98 -17.51
N SER A 365 2.70 -21.70 -18.07
CA SER A 365 3.41 -21.31 -19.30
C SER A 365 3.01 -22.16 -20.51
N VAL A 366 1.81 -22.78 -20.50
CA VAL A 366 1.36 -23.61 -21.62
C VAL A 366 1.22 -22.77 -22.89
N GLY A 367 2.13 -22.98 -23.85
CA GLY A 367 2.11 -22.35 -25.18
C GLY A 367 3.07 -21.19 -25.39
N SER A 368 3.69 -20.62 -24.35
CA SER A 368 4.71 -19.55 -24.45
C SER A 368 5.50 -19.40 -23.13
N PRO A 369 6.75 -18.89 -23.14
CA PRO A 369 7.53 -18.69 -21.92
C PRO A 369 6.83 -17.78 -20.90
N LEU A 370 7.11 -17.99 -19.62
CA LEU A 370 6.63 -17.17 -18.49
C LEU A 370 7.81 -16.87 -17.56
N ASP A 371 8.04 -15.59 -17.28
CA ASP A 371 9.02 -15.16 -16.27
C ASP A 371 8.29 -14.62 -15.03
N ALA A 372 8.43 -15.31 -13.90
CA ALA A 372 7.80 -14.92 -12.64
C ALA A 372 8.77 -14.92 -11.45
N GLU A 373 8.64 -13.91 -10.60
CA GLU A 373 9.42 -13.79 -9.38
C GLU A 373 8.51 -13.80 -8.15
N PHE A 374 8.88 -14.60 -7.16
CA PHE A 374 8.33 -14.51 -5.82
C PHE A 374 9.45 -14.32 -4.81
N LEU A 375 9.39 -13.23 -4.04
CA LEU A 375 10.27 -12.96 -2.91
C LEU A 375 9.45 -12.64 -1.67
N LEU A 376 9.67 -13.41 -0.61
CA LEU A 376 9.25 -13.06 0.74
C LEU A 376 10.51 -12.83 1.57
N ALA A 377 10.71 -11.60 2.03
CA ALA A 377 11.86 -11.20 2.82
C ALA A 377 11.40 -10.51 4.11
N ASN A 378 12.14 -10.74 5.21
CA ASN A 378 11.96 -10.02 6.46
C ASN A 378 10.51 -10.05 6.99
N SER A 379 9.77 -11.13 6.78
CA SER A 379 8.32 -11.13 6.94
C SER A 379 7.83 -12.20 7.91
N VAL A 380 6.64 -11.96 8.50
CA VAL A 380 5.98 -12.87 9.42
C VAL A 380 4.63 -13.31 8.87
N VAL A 381 4.51 -14.60 8.55
CA VAL A 381 3.29 -15.23 8.03
C VAL A 381 2.77 -16.22 9.06
N HIS A 382 1.71 -15.85 9.79
CA HIS A 382 1.25 -16.67 10.90
C HIS A 382 -0.25 -16.75 11.13
N GLY A 383 -0.71 -17.90 11.63
CA GLY A 383 -2.12 -18.08 11.98
C GLY A 383 -3.07 -17.93 10.79
N ASN A 384 -2.60 -18.24 9.57
CA ASN A 384 -3.46 -18.23 8.37
C ASN A 384 -4.03 -19.64 8.14
N ASP A 385 -5.23 -19.70 7.57
CA ASP A 385 -6.02 -20.92 7.48
C ASP A 385 -6.50 -21.22 6.06
N ALA A 386 -6.55 -22.50 5.69
CA ALA A 386 -7.21 -22.93 4.45
C ALA A 386 -8.05 -24.18 4.64
N ASP A 387 -9.36 -24.08 4.36
CA ASP A 387 -10.31 -25.19 4.52
C ASP A 387 -9.95 -26.40 3.62
N GLY A 388 -9.49 -26.14 2.39
CA GLY A 388 -9.27 -27.17 1.36
C GLY A 388 -7.82 -27.59 1.15
N GLY A 389 -6.84 -26.98 1.82
CA GLY A 389 -5.45 -27.08 1.39
C GLY A 389 -4.43 -26.44 2.32
N THR A 390 -3.39 -25.82 1.75
CA THR A 390 -2.26 -25.23 2.51
C THR A 390 -2.66 -23.88 3.13
N GLY A 391 -2.59 -23.77 4.46
CA GLY A 391 -2.90 -22.54 5.20
C GLY A 391 -1.96 -21.36 4.98
N GLY A 392 -0.66 -21.60 4.92
CA GLY A 392 0.34 -20.56 4.73
C GLY A 392 0.48 -20.18 3.26
N ILE A 393 1.59 -20.59 2.66
CA ILE A 393 2.00 -20.17 1.31
C ILE A 393 2.03 -21.38 0.38
N ILE A 394 1.39 -21.26 -0.78
CA ILE A 394 1.42 -22.28 -1.82
C ILE A 394 1.77 -21.71 -3.18
N MET A 395 2.61 -22.43 -3.93
CA MET A 395 2.88 -22.19 -5.34
C MET A 395 2.64 -23.45 -6.17
N SER A 396 1.71 -23.33 -7.10
CA SER A 396 1.38 -24.33 -8.10
C SER A 396 1.78 -23.82 -9.49
N THR A 397 2.64 -24.56 -10.19
CA THR A 397 3.14 -24.13 -11.51
C THR A 397 3.00 -25.23 -12.55
N LEU A 398 2.67 -24.86 -13.79
CA LEU A 398 2.70 -25.73 -14.97
C LEU A 398 3.55 -25.08 -16.08
N LEU A 399 4.83 -25.45 -16.16
CA LEU A 399 5.79 -24.79 -17.05
C LEU A 399 6.11 -25.61 -18.31
N LEU A 400 5.18 -25.67 -19.26
CA LEU A 400 5.36 -26.43 -20.52
C LEU A 400 5.93 -25.60 -21.68
N GLY A 401 5.94 -24.26 -21.60
CA GLY A 401 6.41 -23.36 -22.65
C GLY A 401 7.77 -22.71 -22.39
N GLY A 402 8.47 -23.13 -21.32
CA GLY A 402 9.71 -22.50 -20.86
C GLY A 402 9.47 -21.27 -19.99
N GLY A 403 10.52 -20.46 -19.83
CA GLY A 403 10.58 -19.31 -18.92
C GLY A 403 11.17 -19.64 -17.55
N THR A 404 11.27 -18.64 -16.68
CA THR A 404 11.93 -18.73 -15.37
C THR A 404 10.96 -18.40 -14.25
N VAL A 405 10.84 -19.27 -13.24
CA VAL A 405 10.12 -18.95 -12.01
C VAL A 405 11.06 -19.08 -10.82
N THR A 406 11.23 -18.02 -10.05
CA THR A 406 12.17 -17.95 -8.91
C THR A 406 11.42 -17.70 -7.59
N PRO A 407 11.03 -18.75 -6.86
CA PRO A 407 10.54 -18.62 -5.49
C PRO A 407 11.69 -18.52 -4.49
N THR A 408 11.71 -17.42 -3.74
CA THR A 408 12.69 -17.14 -2.69
C THR A 408 11.97 -16.75 -1.39
N VAL A 409 12.32 -17.42 -0.30
CA VAL A 409 11.90 -17.06 1.07
C VAL A 409 13.15 -16.89 1.90
N VAL A 410 13.26 -15.76 2.58
CA VAL A 410 14.48 -15.40 3.31
C VAL A 410 14.21 -14.52 4.50
N ASN A 411 14.98 -14.67 5.58
CA ASN A 411 14.87 -13.87 6.79
C ASN A 411 13.41 -13.78 7.27
N SER A 412 12.69 -14.90 7.29
CA SER A 412 11.22 -14.87 7.48
C SER A 412 10.76 -15.91 8.49
N VAL A 413 9.62 -15.64 9.13
CA VAL A 413 8.93 -16.57 10.03
C VAL A 413 7.62 -17.00 9.38
N ILE A 414 7.43 -18.29 9.18
CA ILE A 414 6.16 -18.89 8.72
C ILE A 414 5.70 -19.86 9.80
N ALA A 415 4.69 -19.49 10.58
CA ALA A 415 4.36 -20.24 11.79
C ALA A 415 2.87 -20.38 12.09
N SER A 416 2.47 -21.46 12.75
CA SER A 416 1.10 -21.65 13.24
C SER A 416 0.01 -21.51 12.16
N ASN A 417 0.33 -21.81 10.90
CA ASN A 417 -0.65 -21.82 9.81
C ASN A 417 -1.35 -23.19 9.76
N THR A 418 -2.66 -23.17 9.52
CA THR A 418 -3.54 -24.34 9.60
C THR A 418 -4.20 -24.66 8.28
N GLY A 419 -4.54 -25.92 8.07
CA GLY A 419 -5.24 -26.34 6.87
C GLY A 419 -5.34 -27.85 6.75
N THR A 420 -5.98 -28.31 5.68
CA THR A 420 -6.26 -29.73 5.46
C THR A 420 -5.21 -30.44 4.60
N SER A 421 -4.24 -29.71 4.05
CA SER A 421 -3.10 -30.27 3.33
C SER A 421 -2.10 -30.96 4.27
N VAL A 422 -1.23 -31.79 3.68
CA VAL A 422 -0.09 -32.38 4.41
C VAL A 422 0.94 -31.32 4.78
N THR A 423 1.04 -30.22 4.02
CA THR A 423 1.98 -29.13 4.27
C THR A 423 1.20 -27.83 4.36
N ASN A 424 1.25 -27.15 5.51
CA ASN A 424 0.54 -25.89 5.72
C ASN A 424 1.46 -24.70 5.97
N GLY A 425 2.78 -24.88 6.12
CA GLY A 425 3.74 -23.77 6.15
C GLY A 425 4.01 -23.21 4.75
N LEU A 426 4.99 -23.81 4.04
CA LEU A 426 5.37 -23.43 2.67
C LEU A 426 5.34 -24.65 1.73
N ARG A 427 4.54 -24.57 0.67
CA ARG A 427 4.43 -25.61 -0.37
C ARG A 427 4.74 -25.07 -1.75
N ILE A 428 5.84 -25.51 -2.36
CA ILE A 428 6.21 -25.23 -3.75
C ILE A 428 6.20 -26.54 -4.53
N GLY A 429 5.42 -26.62 -5.61
CA GLY A 429 5.11 -27.89 -6.25
C GLY A 429 6.15 -28.43 -7.25
N VAL A 430 6.70 -27.59 -8.12
CA VAL A 430 7.43 -28.06 -9.32
C VAL A 430 8.77 -27.36 -9.53
N VAL A 431 8.83 -26.05 -9.28
CA VAL A 431 10.05 -25.26 -9.51
C VAL A 431 10.95 -25.26 -8.27
N PRO A 432 12.28 -25.45 -8.41
CA PRO A 432 13.20 -25.36 -7.29
C PRO A 432 13.09 -24.02 -6.56
N ALA A 433 13.01 -24.09 -5.24
CA ALA A 433 12.91 -22.92 -4.37
C ALA A 433 14.23 -22.62 -3.65
N GLN A 434 14.38 -21.37 -3.24
CA GLN A 434 15.43 -20.89 -2.35
C GLN A 434 14.81 -20.54 -1.01
N VAL A 435 15.22 -21.22 0.06
CA VAL A 435 14.75 -20.95 1.43
C VAL A 435 15.96 -20.79 2.35
N HIS A 436 16.16 -19.59 2.88
CA HIS A 436 17.36 -19.24 3.64
C HIS A 436 17.01 -18.49 4.91
N ASN A 437 17.81 -18.61 5.96
CA ASN A 437 17.70 -17.75 7.16
C ASN A 437 16.25 -17.64 7.66
N SER A 438 15.46 -18.72 7.59
CA SER A 438 14.02 -18.65 7.85
C SER A 438 13.60 -19.68 8.86
N ILE A 439 12.56 -19.35 9.63
CA ILE A 439 11.97 -20.23 10.63
C ILE A 439 10.60 -20.68 10.12
N LEU A 440 10.43 -22.00 9.95
CA LEU A 440 9.14 -22.61 9.65
C LEU A 440 8.75 -23.50 10.84
N TRP A 441 7.75 -23.10 11.61
CA TRP A 441 7.53 -23.66 12.94
C TRP A 441 6.06 -23.78 13.32
N ASP A 442 5.68 -24.89 13.97
CA ASP A 442 4.33 -25.11 14.51
C ASP A 442 3.23 -24.97 13.44
N ASN A 443 3.52 -25.22 12.16
CA ASN A 443 2.46 -25.26 11.15
C ASN A 443 1.75 -26.62 11.24
N GLN A 444 0.44 -26.63 10.99
CA GLN A 444 -0.30 -27.90 11.01
C GLN A 444 0.27 -28.84 9.93
N GLY A 445 0.66 -30.06 10.30
CA GLY A 445 1.26 -31.00 9.34
C GLY A 445 2.75 -30.72 9.12
N ALA A 446 3.20 -30.70 7.86
CA ALA A 446 4.59 -30.46 7.51
C ALA A 446 4.87 -28.96 7.30
N GLU A 447 6.06 -28.56 7.73
CA GLU A 447 6.58 -27.19 7.61
C GLU A 447 6.88 -26.78 6.17
N LEU A 448 7.56 -27.66 5.44
CA LEU A 448 8.09 -27.38 4.11
C LEU A 448 7.85 -28.54 3.16
N SER A 449 7.41 -28.23 1.94
CA SER A 449 7.39 -29.15 0.81
C SER A 449 7.87 -28.42 -0.44
N VAL A 450 9.03 -28.84 -0.95
CA VAL A 450 9.71 -28.26 -2.11
C VAL A 450 10.26 -29.37 -2.99
N PRO A 451 10.40 -29.18 -4.32
CA PRO A 451 10.91 -30.20 -5.21
C PRO A 451 12.41 -30.43 -5.03
N SER A 452 12.92 -31.56 -5.55
CA SER A 452 14.35 -31.85 -5.58
C SER A 452 15.13 -30.77 -6.33
N GLY A 453 16.31 -30.42 -5.83
CA GLY A 453 17.13 -29.34 -6.39
C GLY A 453 16.85 -27.96 -5.77
N SER A 454 15.83 -27.84 -4.93
CA SER A 454 15.65 -26.68 -4.07
C SER A 454 16.83 -26.53 -3.10
N LEU A 455 17.22 -25.30 -2.82
CA LEU A 455 18.29 -24.99 -1.90
C LEU A 455 17.71 -24.43 -0.61
N VAL A 456 17.86 -25.19 0.46
CA VAL A 456 17.38 -24.83 1.80
C VAL A 456 18.55 -24.86 2.76
N THR A 457 18.88 -23.72 3.35
CA THR A 457 20.06 -23.59 4.22
C THR A 457 19.80 -22.63 5.36
N HIS A 458 20.56 -22.76 6.45
CA HIS A 458 20.52 -21.85 7.60
C HIS A 458 19.09 -21.55 8.05
N SER A 459 18.25 -22.58 8.17
CA SER A 459 16.82 -22.43 8.48
C SER A 459 16.40 -23.39 9.59
N ILE A 460 15.38 -23.01 10.37
CA ILE A 460 14.85 -23.80 11.50
C ILE A 460 13.51 -24.43 11.13
N PHE A 461 13.34 -25.72 11.47
CA PHE A 461 12.13 -26.49 11.21
C PHE A 461 11.64 -27.26 12.45
N ASP A 462 10.33 -27.30 12.65
CA ASP A 462 9.69 -28.17 13.66
C ASP A 462 9.60 -29.63 13.14
N THR A 463 10.76 -30.30 13.11
CA THR A 463 10.87 -31.68 12.66
C THR A 463 11.76 -32.50 13.58
N ALA A 464 11.57 -33.83 13.61
CA ALA A 464 12.35 -34.75 14.45
C ALA A 464 13.86 -34.81 14.10
N GLY A 465 14.28 -34.15 13.03
CA GLY A 465 15.68 -33.98 12.61
C GLY A 465 15.80 -32.84 11.61
N ALA A 466 17.01 -32.30 11.44
CA ALA A 466 17.26 -31.15 10.58
C ALA A 466 16.91 -31.44 9.12
N TRP A 467 16.27 -30.49 8.45
CA TRP A 467 15.99 -30.57 7.03
C TRP A 467 17.32 -30.62 6.24
N PRO A 468 17.47 -31.46 5.21
CA PRO A 468 18.75 -31.63 4.53
C PRO A 468 19.31 -30.32 3.94
N GLY A 469 20.48 -29.89 4.40
CA GLY A 469 21.12 -28.67 3.91
C GLY A 469 22.10 -28.11 4.91
N ALA A 470 23.02 -27.26 4.46
CA ALA A 470 24.00 -26.63 5.34
C ALA A 470 23.32 -25.66 6.31
N GLY A 471 23.71 -25.69 7.58
CA GLY A 471 23.21 -24.76 8.60
C GLY A 471 21.74 -24.95 9.02
N ASN A 472 21.01 -25.94 8.48
CA ASN A 472 19.64 -26.17 8.92
C ASN A 472 19.60 -26.80 10.32
N ILE A 473 18.63 -26.37 11.12
CA ILE A 473 18.51 -26.71 12.53
C ILE A 473 17.13 -27.31 12.78
N ALA A 474 17.09 -28.35 13.62
CA ALA A 474 15.84 -28.91 14.16
C ALA A 474 15.87 -28.78 15.68
N ALA A 475 15.54 -27.59 16.16
CA ALA A 475 15.46 -27.23 17.56
C ALA A 475 14.48 -26.07 17.72
N ASP A 476 13.88 -25.96 18.91
CA ASP A 476 12.94 -24.88 19.25
C ASP A 476 13.61 -23.51 19.06
N PRO A 477 13.04 -22.60 18.25
CA PRO A 477 13.57 -21.25 18.04
C PRO A 477 13.43 -20.34 19.26
N LEU A 478 12.79 -20.79 20.34
CA LEU A 478 12.63 -20.05 21.60
C LEU A 478 11.99 -18.67 21.42
N PHE A 479 10.86 -18.62 20.73
CA PHE A 479 10.09 -17.38 20.57
C PHE A 479 9.60 -16.80 21.90
N ARG A 480 9.54 -15.47 22.00
CA ARG A 480 9.07 -14.76 23.19
C ARG A 480 7.61 -15.03 23.53
N ASN A 481 6.69 -14.86 22.57
CA ASN A 481 5.28 -15.10 22.79
C ASN A 481 4.51 -15.41 21.49
N PRO A 482 4.73 -16.59 20.89
CA PRO A 482 4.16 -16.92 19.58
C PRO A 482 2.62 -16.95 19.60
N GLY A 483 2.00 -17.28 20.74
CA GLY A 483 0.54 -17.24 20.91
C GLY A 483 -0.08 -15.85 20.81
N ALA A 484 0.71 -14.79 21.03
CA ALA A 484 0.30 -13.40 20.80
C ALA A 484 0.77 -12.86 19.43
N GLY A 485 1.43 -13.67 18.60
CA GLY A 485 2.05 -13.26 17.34
C GLY A 485 3.40 -12.57 17.50
N ASP A 486 4.05 -12.69 18.66
CA ASP A 486 5.40 -12.19 18.91
C ASP A 486 6.42 -13.32 18.70
N PHE A 487 7.12 -13.23 17.59
CA PHE A 487 8.13 -14.18 17.13
C PHE A 487 9.56 -13.65 17.29
N SER A 488 9.76 -12.63 18.13
CA SER A 488 11.11 -12.23 18.54
C SER A 488 11.77 -13.36 19.35
N LEU A 489 13.09 -13.40 19.32
CA LEU A 489 13.89 -14.46 19.91
C LEU A 489 14.14 -14.21 21.41
N ARG A 490 14.28 -15.29 22.19
CA ARG A 490 14.81 -15.27 23.56
C ARG A 490 16.29 -15.62 23.55
N SER A 491 16.99 -15.24 24.63
CA SER A 491 18.39 -15.62 24.84
C SER A 491 18.56 -17.14 24.79
N GLY A 492 19.64 -17.60 24.17
CA GLY A 492 19.92 -19.03 23.98
C GLY A 492 19.13 -19.69 22.84
N SER A 493 18.38 -18.91 22.05
CA SER A 493 17.77 -19.42 20.83
C SER A 493 18.84 -19.95 19.87
N PRO A 494 18.62 -21.11 19.23
CA PRO A 494 19.52 -21.63 18.21
C PRO A 494 19.51 -20.81 16.91
N ALA A 495 18.63 -19.80 16.80
CA ALA A 495 18.56 -18.89 15.68
C ALA A 495 19.61 -17.76 15.74
N ILE A 496 20.11 -17.46 16.94
CA ILE A 496 21.00 -16.32 17.20
C ILE A 496 22.39 -16.59 16.59
N ASP A 497 22.91 -15.61 15.85
CA ASP A 497 24.18 -15.62 15.12
C ASP A 497 24.38 -16.88 14.25
N ALA A 498 23.28 -17.42 13.71
CA ALA A 498 23.27 -18.71 13.01
C ALA A 498 22.94 -18.60 11.51
N GLY A 499 22.62 -17.41 11.01
CA GLY A 499 22.24 -17.16 9.62
C GLY A 499 23.42 -17.04 8.65
N ASP A 500 23.10 -16.82 7.38
CA ASP A 500 24.07 -16.65 6.29
C ASP A 500 23.95 -15.25 5.69
N ASN A 501 24.94 -14.39 5.95
CA ASN A 501 24.98 -13.01 5.49
C ASN A 501 24.97 -12.90 3.96
N ALA A 502 25.50 -13.91 3.25
CA ALA A 502 25.52 -13.91 1.79
C ALA A 502 24.12 -14.18 1.18
N ARG A 503 23.13 -14.51 2.02
CA ARG A 503 21.74 -14.76 1.61
C ARG A 503 20.80 -13.59 1.92
N VAL A 504 21.23 -12.61 2.71
CA VAL A 504 20.45 -11.39 2.95
C VAL A 504 20.19 -10.73 1.59
N PRO A 505 18.92 -10.45 1.22
CA PRO A 505 18.59 -9.82 -0.06
C PRO A 505 19.21 -8.43 -0.19
N LEU A 506 19.30 -7.97 -1.43
CA LEU A 506 19.66 -6.58 -1.69
C LEU A 506 18.52 -5.64 -1.30
N ASP A 507 18.87 -4.44 -0.86
CA ASP A 507 17.95 -3.35 -0.55
C ASP A 507 17.38 -2.70 -1.80
N THR A 508 16.62 -3.46 -2.60
CA THR A 508 16.07 -2.94 -3.85
C THR A 508 15.01 -1.83 -3.66
N ILE A 509 14.58 -1.60 -2.42
CA ILE A 509 13.52 -0.65 -2.06
C ILE A 509 14.04 0.61 -1.36
N ASP A 510 15.36 0.71 -1.12
CA ASP A 510 15.98 1.84 -0.41
C ASP A 510 15.35 2.04 0.98
N ASP A 511 15.33 0.97 1.78
CA ASP A 511 14.60 0.87 3.06
C ASP A 511 15.15 1.86 4.11
N ASP A 512 16.43 2.26 4.02
CA ASP A 512 17.04 3.28 4.88
C ASP A 512 17.12 4.69 4.27
N GLY A 513 16.77 4.83 2.99
CA GLY A 513 16.68 6.10 2.28
C GLY A 513 18.04 6.77 2.01
N ASP A 514 19.13 6.00 2.01
CA ASP A 514 20.46 6.52 1.70
C ASP A 514 20.76 6.55 0.18
N GLY A 515 19.90 5.94 -0.63
CA GLY A 515 19.95 5.87 -2.09
C GLY A 515 20.72 4.66 -2.65
N SER A 516 21.18 3.73 -1.81
CA SER A 516 21.99 2.58 -2.18
C SER A 516 21.15 1.30 -2.29
N THR A 517 20.69 0.99 -3.51
CA THR A 517 19.81 -0.16 -3.73
C THR A 517 20.52 -1.50 -3.98
N THR A 518 21.83 -1.54 -3.73
CA THR A 518 22.70 -2.69 -4.07
C THR A 518 23.44 -3.26 -2.89
N GLU A 519 23.18 -2.76 -1.69
CA GLU A 519 23.69 -3.31 -0.45
C GLU A 519 22.70 -4.30 0.17
N PRO A 520 23.09 -5.11 1.16
CA PRO A 520 22.17 -5.99 1.87
C PRO A 520 21.08 -5.19 2.60
N LEU A 521 19.87 -5.75 2.70
CA LEU A 521 18.76 -5.16 3.46
C LEU A 521 19.23 -4.73 4.86
N PRO A 522 19.10 -3.43 5.23
CA PRO A 522 19.74 -2.87 6.41
C PRO A 522 18.98 -3.19 7.71
N PHE A 523 17.67 -3.42 7.63
CA PHE A 523 16.82 -3.60 8.80
C PHE A 523 16.17 -4.99 8.90
N ASP A 524 15.78 -5.31 10.12
CA ASP A 524 14.93 -6.45 10.47
C ASP A 524 13.44 -6.11 10.45
N PHE A 525 12.58 -7.10 10.73
CA PHE A 525 11.12 -6.90 10.62
C PHE A 525 10.58 -5.75 11.49
N PRO A 526 11.01 -5.58 12.77
CA PRO A 526 10.64 -4.40 13.56
C PRO A 526 11.33 -3.08 13.17
N GLY A 527 12.34 -3.11 12.29
CA GLY A 527 13.10 -1.93 11.86
C GLY A 527 14.40 -1.69 12.64
N PHE A 528 14.93 -2.69 13.34
CA PHE A 528 16.26 -2.65 13.96
C PHE A 528 17.34 -3.10 12.97
N ALA A 529 18.62 -2.85 13.27
CA ALA A 529 19.72 -3.23 12.38
C ALA A 529 19.76 -4.74 12.15
N ARG A 530 19.84 -5.16 10.88
CA ARG A 530 19.87 -6.57 10.45
C ARG A 530 21.16 -7.30 10.83
N PHE A 531 22.28 -6.60 10.97
CA PHE A 531 23.57 -7.20 11.30
C PHE A 531 23.92 -6.81 12.74
N HIS A 532 23.37 -7.55 13.71
CA HIS A 532 23.57 -7.29 15.13
C HIS A 532 24.10 -8.53 15.85
N ASP A 533 25.29 -8.40 16.43
CA ASP A 533 26.01 -9.50 17.10
C ASP A 533 25.50 -9.69 18.53
N ASP A 534 25.21 -10.94 18.94
CA ASP A 534 25.13 -11.28 20.36
C ASP A 534 26.50 -11.77 20.87
N PRO A 535 27.29 -10.95 21.58
CA PRO A 535 28.70 -11.25 21.87
C PRO A 535 28.92 -12.48 22.77
N VAL A 536 27.86 -13.05 23.35
CA VAL A 536 27.94 -14.26 24.18
C VAL A 536 27.61 -15.52 23.40
N THR A 537 26.89 -15.40 22.29
CA THR A 537 26.48 -16.52 21.46
C THR A 537 27.58 -16.75 20.43
N PRO A 538 28.15 -17.96 20.35
CA PRO A 538 29.16 -18.23 19.34
C PRO A 538 28.56 -18.19 17.93
N ASP A 539 29.16 -17.42 17.04
CA ASP A 539 28.83 -17.38 15.61
C ASP A 539 28.79 -18.79 15.01
N ALA A 540 27.59 -19.30 14.76
CA ALA A 540 27.36 -20.60 14.16
C ALA A 540 27.10 -20.49 12.64
N GLY A 541 26.75 -19.29 12.18
CA GLY A 541 26.42 -18.98 10.80
C GLY A 541 27.60 -18.57 9.92
N PHE A 542 27.30 -17.91 8.81
CA PHE A 542 28.27 -17.47 7.81
C PHE A 542 28.29 -15.94 7.68
N ALA A 543 29.31 -15.31 8.26
CA ALA A 543 29.49 -13.84 8.23
C ALA A 543 29.78 -13.28 6.82
N GLY A 544 30.29 -14.11 5.91
CA GLY A 544 30.72 -13.68 4.58
C GLY A 544 31.91 -12.70 4.58
N PRO A 545 32.30 -12.19 3.39
CA PRO A 545 33.33 -11.18 3.27
C PRO A 545 32.76 -9.79 3.66
N GLY A 546 33.31 -9.15 4.67
CA GLY A 546 32.89 -7.78 5.05
C GLY A 546 33.04 -7.45 6.53
N GLY A 547 33.15 -8.47 7.40
CA GLY A 547 33.29 -8.25 8.85
C GLY A 547 32.02 -7.73 9.52
N LEU A 548 30.86 -7.88 8.87
CA LEU A 548 29.55 -7.67 9.49
C LEU A 548 29.27 -8.81 10.48
N ALA A 549 28.50 -8.50 11.53
CA ALA A 549 27.95 -9.49 12.46
C ALA A 549 27.15 -10.56 11.68
N VAL A 550 27.09 -11.79 12.20
CA VAL A 550 26.28 -12.84 11.59
C VAL A 550 24.81 -12.53 11.84
N VAL A 551 23.97 -12.56 10.81
CA VAL A 551 22.53 -12.36 10.98
C VAL A 551 21.88 -13.53 11.70
N ASP A 552 20.80 -13.25 12.40
CA ASP A 552 19.95 -14.28 12.97
C ASP A 552 19.11 -15.00 11.90
N ILE A 553 18.72 -16.24 12.22
CA ILE A 553 17.73 -16.97 11.42
C ILE A 553 16.34 -16.45 11.76
N GLY A 554 15.60 -15.96 10.77
CA GLY A 554 14.21 -15.54 10.91
C GLY A 554 14.01 -14.06 10.58
N ALA A 555 12.86 -13.53 10.99
CA ALA A 555 12.48 -12.15 10.65
C ALA A 555 13.11 -11.10 11.57
N TYR A 556 13.57 -11.51 12.75
CA TYR A 556 14.04 -10.65 13.84
C TYR A 556 15.53 -10.90 14.07
N GLU A 557 16.26 -9.83 14.39
CA GLU A 557 17.53 -9.94 15.09
C GLU A 557 17.29 -9.93 16.60
N PHE A 558 18.06 -10.73 17.32
CA PHE A 558 18.10 -10.73 18.76
C PHE A 558 19.00 -9.60 19.23
N ALA A 559 18.38 -8.51 19.65
CA ALA A 559 19.06 -7.51 20.46
C ALA A 559 18.92 -7.87 21.94
N ARG A 560 20.05 -7.87 22.66
CA ARG A 560 20.00 -7.69 24.12
C ARG A 560 19.68 -6.22 24.39
N ASP A 561 18.39 -5.92 24.54
CA ASP A 561 17.93 -4.58 24.92
C ASP A 561 18.53 -4.11 26.26
N CYS A 562 18.93 -5.06 27.11
CA CYS A 562 19.61 -4.80 28.36
C CYS A 562 20.84 -5.70 28.53
N LEU A 563 22.04 -5.11 28.38
CA LEU A 563 23.30 -5.79 28.71
C LEU A 563 23.41 -6.16 30.20
N ALA A 564 22.51 -5.69 31.06
CA ALA A 564 22.46 -6.11 32.45
C ALA A 564 21.51 -7.28 32.72
N ASP A 565 20.67 -7.65 31.75
CA ASP A 565 19.71 -8.76 31.79
C ASP A 565 20.39 -10.01 31.20
N PHE A 566 21.08 -10.74 32.07
CA PHE A 566 22.09 -11.75 31.75
C PHE A 566 21.58 -13.18 31.90
N ALA A 567 20.42 -13.37 32.54
CA ALA A 567 19.88 -14.68 32.88
C ALA A 567 18.34 -14.68 32.84
N GLU A 568 17.77 -15.82 32.50
CA GLU A 568 16.31 -15.99 32.52
C GLU A 568 15.71 -15.72 33.91
N PRO A 569 14.53 -15.07 34.02
CA PRO A 569 13.67 -14.64 32.91
C PRO A 569 14.12 -13.34 32.23
N ILE A 570 14.37 -13.39 30.92
CA ILE A 570 14.78 -12.23 30.12
C ILE A 570 13.67 -11.16 30.10
N GLY A 571 14.03 -9.90 30.29
CA GLY A 571 13.19 -8.73 30.49
C GLY A 571 12.91 -8.41 31.96
N VAL A 572 13.59 -9.07 32.91
CA VAL A 572 13.44 -8.85 34.36
C VAL A 572 14.79 -8.87 35.05
N LEU A 573 15.34 -7.69 35.31
CA LEU A 573 16.55 -7.54 36.13
C LEU A 573 16.36 -8.09 37.54
N ASN A 574 17.14 -9.11 37.87
CA ASN A 574 17.11 -9.81 39.13
C ASN A 574 18.52 -10.31 39.54
N ILE A 575 18.61 -11.07 40.63
CA ILE A 575 19.89 -11.50 41.19
C ILE A 575 20.61 -12.55 40.32
N PHE A 576 19.88 -13.29 39.48
CA PHE A 576 20.44 -14.29 38.59
C PHE A 576 21.23 -13.64 37.46
N ASP A 577 20.83 -12.44 37.01
CA ASP A 577 21.59 -11.66 36.04
C ASP A 577 22.95 -11.25 36.59
N VAL A 578 22.97 -10.78 37.84
CA VAL A 578 24.21 -10.39 38.51
C VAL A 578 25.13 -11.58 38.69
N GLN A 579 24.57 -12.74 39.04
CA GLN A 579 25.33 -13.99 39.18
C GLN A 579 25.90 -14.47 37.85
N ALA A 580 25.12 -14.41 36.77
CA ALA A 580 25.53 -14.80 35.44
C ALA A 580 26.61 -13.86 34.87
N PHE A 581 26.47 -12.54 35.07
CA PHE A 581 27.53 -11.59 34.72
C PHE A 581 28.83 -11.87 35.46
N ILE A 582 28.78 -12.09 36.79
CA ILE A 582 29.98 -12.41 37.57
C ILE A 582 30.62 -13.72 37.08
N ALA A 583 29.82 -14.73 36.72
CA ALA A 583 30.33 -15.97 36.17
C ALA A 583 31.02 -15.76 34.81
N ALA A 584 30.40 -15.00 33.91
CA ALA A 584 30.94 -14.65 32.60
C ALA A 584 32.24 -13.82 32.72
N PHE A 585 32.26 -12.83 33.62
CA PHE A 585 33.42 -12.00 33.89
C PHE A 585 34.61 -12.81 34.42
N ASN A 586 34.37 -13.72 35.37
CA ASN A 586 35.42 -14.60 35.88
C ASN A 586 35.91 -15.61 34.85
N ALA A 587 35.05 -16.02 33.92
CA ALA A 587 35.40 -16.89 32.81
C ALA A 587 36.14 -16.15 31.68
N MET A 588 36.29 -14.82 31.76
CA MET A 588 36.80 -13.98 30.67
C MET A 588 36.01 -14.25 29.37
N SER A 589 34.70 -14.42 29.51
CA SER A 589 33.78 -14.59 28.39
C SER A 589 33.57 -13.24 27.70
N PRO A 590 33.61 -13.16 26.35
CA PRO A 590 33.37 -11.91 25.61
C PRO A 590 32.07 -11.20 26.02
N ALA A 591 31.09 -11.97 26.49
CA ALA A 591 29.87 -11.49 27.11
C ALA A 591 30.04 -10.42 28.19
N ALA A 592 31.14 -10.48 28.96
CA ALA A 592 31.39 -9.62 30.10
C ALA A 592 32.36 -8.46 29.78
N ASP A 593 32.73 -8.25 28.52
CA ASP A 593 33.59 -7.17 28.03
C ASP A 593 32.73 -5.99 27.54
N LEU A 594 32.08 -5.32 28.48
CA LEU A 594 31.02 -4.35 28.22
C LEU A 594 31.52 -2.91 27.99
N ALA A 595 32.81 -2.63 28.14
CA ALA A 595 33.38 -1.29 28.00
C ALA A 595 34.79 -1.27 27.42
N ALA A 596 35.10 -0.22 26.65
CA ALA A 596 36.44 -0.04 26.11
C ALA A 596 37.51 0.10 27.23
N PRO A 597 38.73 -0.43 27.03
CA PRO A 597 39.20 -1.09 25.81
C PRO A 597 38.75 -2.55 25.70
N PHE A 598 38.07 -2.87 24.59
CA PHE A 598 37.56 -4.21 24.31
C PHE A 598 38.71 -5.22 24.13
N GLY A 599 38.47 -6.46 24.57
CA GLY A 599 39.45 -7.53 24.75
C GLY A 599 40.17 -7.49 26.10
N THR A 600 39.73 -6.63 27.05
CA THR A 600 40.34 -6.53 28.38
C THR A 600 39.32 -6.43 29.50
N TYR A 601 39.10 -7.54 30.21
CA TYR A 601 38.17 -7.63 31.34
C TYR A 601 38.66 -6.85 32.56
N ASN A 602 38.03 -5.71 32.83
CA ASN A 602 38.48 -4.77 33.82
C ASN A 602 37.30 -4.11 34.57
N ILE A 603 37.62 -3.13 35.41
CA ILE A 603 36.63 -2.47 36.27
C ILE A 603 35.59 -1.66 35.48
N PHE A 604 35.92 -1.20 34.28
CA PHE A 604 35.01 -0.44 33.42
C PHE A 604 33.86 -1.31 32.91
N ASP A 605 34.08 -2.61 32.68
CA ASP A 605 33.01 -3.55 32.30
C ASP A 605 32.05 -3.81 33.45
N ILE A 606 32.59 -3.97 34.66
CA ILE A 606 31.80 -4.09 35.89
C ILE A 606 30.99 -2.81 36.14
N GLN A 607 31.60 -1.64 35.91
CA GLN A 607 30.93 -0.35 36.04
C GLN A 607 29.83 -0.16 34.99
N ALA A 608 30.06 -0.61 33.75
CA ALA A 608 29.06 -0.58 32.69
C ALA A 608 27.87 -1.49 33.05
N TYR A 609 28.13 -2.73 33.48
CA TYR A 609 27.10 -3.66 33.95
C TYR A 609 26.27 -3.07 35.10
N ILE A 610 26.92 -2.63 36.18
CA ILE A 610 26.26 -2.03 37.34
C ILE A 610 25.50 -0.76 36.95
N GLY A 611 26.05 0.02 36.03
CA GLY A 611 25.40 1.22 35.49
C GLY A 611 24.08 0.91 34.82
N GLN A 612 24.06 -0.09 33.94
CA GLN A 612 22.87 -0.56 33.23
C GLN A 612 21.85 -1.21 34.18
N PHE A 613 22.33 -2.08 35.09
CA PHE A 613 21.47 -2.75 36.07
C PHE A 613 20.74 -1.74 36.97
N ASN A 614 21.43 -0.68 37.42
CA ASN A 614 20.84 0.34 38.28
C ASN A 614 19.92 1.33 37.54
N GLN A 615 20.08 1.47 36.22
CA GLN A 615 19.18 2.28 35.41
C GLN A 615 17.82 1.60 35.20
N GLY A 616 17.70 0.32 35.56
CA GLY A 616 16.46 -0.42 35.45
C GLY A 616 16.05 -0.63 33.99
N CYS A 617 17.03 -0.71 33.08
CA CYS A 617 16.78 -1.04 31.68
C CYS A 617 15.98 -2.35 31.61
N PRO A 618 14.79 -2.37 30.97
CA PRO A 618 14.15 -3.63 30.63
C PRO A 618 14.98 -4.38 29.58
#